data_AF-A0A1E4E7T2-F1
#
_entry.id   AF-A0A1E4E7T2-F1
#
_cell.length_a   1.000
_cell.length_b   1.000
_cell.length_c   1.000
_cell.angle_alpha   90.00
_cell.angle_beta   90.00
_cell.angle_gamma   90.00
#
_symmetry.space_group_name_H-M   'P 1'
#
loop_
_entity.id
_entity.type
_entity.pdbx_description
1 polymer ?
#
loop_
_entity_poly.entity_id
_entity_poly.type
_entity_poly.pdbx_seq_one_letter_code
_entity_poly.pdbx_strand_id
1 'polypeptide(L)'
;MIKKKNRKWIWFVAIILLITNWPLFKNLTGLNDGYYRYSNISGTYTSLEEPQIGRRYSKPPNGEFILNRPNFYGCGAMPQSDTVVYRLFVINLLKFWRWGEYIFDWRYRLSYTDWEAIKKKRGFGYLKISKGCMDF
;
A
#
# COMPACT_ATOMS: atom_id res chain seq x y z
N MET A 1 9.50 35.59 12.52
CA MET A 1 10.06 35.28 13.85
C MET A 1 9.01 34.56 14.70
N ILE A 2 9.20 33.28 15.00
CA ILE A 2 8.29 32.53 15.90
C ILE A 2 8.49 33.04 17.33
N LYS A 3 7.43 33.52 17.99
CA LYS A 3 7.50 33.97 19.40
C LYS A 3 8.03 32.83 20.29
N LYS A 4 8.98 33.11 21.19
CA LYS A 4 9.62 32.13 22.10
C LYS A 4 8.62 31.20 22.81
N LYS A 5 7.43 31.70 23.18
CA LYS A 5 6.34 30.94 23.83
C LYS A 5 5.78 29.81 22.95
N ASN A 6 5.70 30.02 21.63
CA ASN A 6 5.12 29.06 20.69
C ASN A 6 6.14 28.00 20.26
N ARG A 7 7.44 28.28 20.43
CA ARG A 7 8.52 27.36 20.07
C ARG A 7 8.44 26.03 20.84
N LYS A 8 8.06 26.06 22.12
CA LYS A 8 7.89 24.84 22.95
C LYS A 8 6.77 23.94 22.41
N TRP A 9 5.64 24.53 22.04
CA TRP A 9 4.50 23.80 21.47
C TRP A 9 4.81 23.21 20.10
N ILE A 10 5.52 23.95 19.25
CA ILE A 10 5.96 23.44 17.94
C ILE A 10 6.87 22.22 18.12
N TRP A 11 7.83 22.29 19.04
CA TRP A 11 8.69 21.14 19.35
C TRP A 11 7.91 19.96 19.89
N PHE A 12 6.95 20.21 20.79
CA PHE A 12 6.10 19.15 21.33
C PHE A 12 5.30 18.44 20.23
N VAL A 13 4.66 19.19 19.34
CA VAL A 13 3.93 18.62 18.19
C VAL A 13 4.87 17.88 17.25
N ALA A 14 6.04 18.42 16.96
CA ALA A 14 7.03 17.77 16.10
C ALA A 14 7.50 16.42 16.68
N ILE A 15 7.77 16.37 17.99
CA ILE A 15 8.16 15.13 18.67
C ILE A 15 7.04 14.09 18.60
N ILE A 16 5.79 14.48 18.85
CA ILE A 16 4.64 13.57 18.72
C ILE A 16 4.53 13.02 17.30
N LEU A 17 4.65 13.87 16.28
CA LEU A 17 4.60 13.44 14.88
C LEU A 17 5.73 12.46 14.55
N LEU A 18 6.95 12.71 15.02
CA LEU A 18 8.09 11.82 14.81
C LEU A 18 7.90 10.46 15.49
N ILE A 19 7.50 10.46 16.77
CA ILE A 19 7.30 9.21 17.55
C ILE A 19 6.17 8.37 16.95
N THR A 20 5.02 8.99 16.68
CA THR A 20 3.85 8.26 16.16
C THR A 20 4.07 7.69 14.77
N ASN A 21 4.96 8.29 13.97
CA ASN A 21 5.33 7.77 12.66
C ASN A 21 6.47 6.74 12.69
N TRP A 22 7.11 6.50 13.84
CA TRP A 22 8.20 5.52 13.97
C TRP A 22 7.67 4.08 13.79
N PRO A 23 8.24 3.28 12.87
CA PRO A 23 7.90 1.86 12.71
C PRO A 23 7.77 1.03 14.01
N LEU A 24 8.73 1.15 14.93
CA LEU A 24 8.74 0.40 16.19
C LEU A 24 7.53 0.75 17.07
N PHE A 25 7.22 2.04 17.21
CA PHE A 25 6.08 2.52 17.97
C PHE A 25 4.78 1.91 17.42
N LYS A 26 4.59 1.95 16.11
CA LYS A 26 3.38 1.41 15.46
C LYS A 26 3.22 -0.09 15.62
N ASN A 27 4.32 -0.84 15.60
CA ASN A 27 4.30 -2.28 15.85
C ASN A 27 3.89 -2.58 17.30
N LEU A 28 4.32 -1.78 18.28
CA LEU A 28 3.98 -1.95 19.70
C LEU A 28 2.54 -1.52 20.00
N THR A 29 2.04 -0.44 19.37
CA THR A 29 0.71 0.12 19.67
C THR A 29 -0.41 -0.43 18.78
N GLY A 30 -0.09 -1.29 17.80
CA GLY A 30 -1.09 -1.82 16.86
C GLY A 30 -1.67 -0.77 15.91
N LEU A 31 -0.99 0.36 15.71
CA LEU A 31 -1.47 1.47 14.84
C LEU A 31 -1.28 1.21 13.34
N ASN A 32 -0.74 0.04 12.96
CA ASN A 32 -0.63 -0.38 11.57
C ASN A 32 -1.98 -0.91 11.08
N ASP A 33 -2.44 -0.43 9.91
CA ASP A 33 -3.52 -1.11 9.20
C ASP A 33 -2.98 -2.47 8.72
N GLY A 34 -3.68 -3.55 9.08
CA GLY A 34 -3.16 -4.92 8.97
C GLY A 34 -2.89 -5.42 7.55
N TYR A 35 -3.38 -4.72 6.52
CA TYR A 35 -3.41 -5.25 5.16
C TYR A 35 -3.25 -4.17 4.08
N TYR A 36 -2.26 -4.33 3.19
CA TYR A 36 -2.17 -3.59 1.94
C TYR A 36 -2.75 -4.44 0.81
N ARG A 37 -3.85 -3.97 0.23
CA ARG A 37 -4.52 -4.67 -0.88
C ARG A 37 -4.18 -4.02 -2.22
N TYR A 38 -3.91 -4.87 -3.21
CA TYR A 38 -3.53 -4.50 -4.57
C TYR A 38 -4.40 -5.23 -5.59
N SER A 39 -4.60 -4.60 -6.75
CA SER A 39 -5.31 -5.24 -7.88
C SER A 39 -4.94 -4.60 -9.22
N ASN A 40 -5.15 -5.32 -10.32
CA ASN A 40 -5.13 -4.72 -11.65
C ASN A 40 -6.51 -4.18 -12.05
N ILE A 41 -6.58 -3.41 -13.14
CA ILE A 41 -7.82 -2.73 -13.56
C ILE A 41 -8.97 -3.68 -13.91
N SER A 42 -8.66 -4.89 -14.40
CA SER A 42 -9.65 -5.93 -14.71
C SER A 42 -10.06 -6.75 -13.48
N GLY A 43 -9.33 -6.61 -12.38
CA GLY A 43 -9.49 -7.44 -11.20
C GLY A 43 -9.04 -8.89 -11.38
N THR A 44 -8.43 -9.31 -12.51
CA THR A 44 -7.93 -10.69 -12.63
C THR A 44 -6.79 -11.00 -11.66
N TYR A 45 -6.14 -9.97 -11.12
CA TYR A 45 -5.15 -10.07 -10.06
C TYR A 45 -5.62 -9.33 -8.82
N THR A 46 -5.57 -10.00 -7.67
CA THR A 46 -5.68 -9.36 -6.34
C THR A 46 -4.67 -9.97 -5.41
N SER A 47 -3.98 -9.11 -4.65
CA SER A 47 -3.04 -9.54 -3.62
C SER A 47 -3.25 -8.75 -2.35
N LEU A 48 -2.89 -9.37 -1.24
CA LEU A 48 -2.96 -8.80 0.08
C LEU A 48 -1.60 -9.04 0.75
N GLU A 49 -1.02 -7.96 1.25
CA GLU A 49 0.27 -7.93 1.91
C GLU A 49 0.06 -7.59 3.39
N GLU A 50 0.57 -8.47 4.24
CA GLU A 50 0.55 -8.32 5.69
C GLU A 50 1.93 -7.84 6.15
N PRO A 51 2.07 -6.57 6.60
CA PRO A 51 3.37 -6.03 6.98
C PRO A 51 4.04 -6.80 8.14
N GLN A 52 3.28 -7.55 8.94
CA GLN A 52 3.79 -8.37 10.04
C GLN A 52 4.42 -9.71 9.57
N ILE A 53 3.94 -10.27 8.45
CA ILE A 53 4.43 -11.56 7.93
C ILE A 53 5.63 -11.36 7.00
N GLY A 54 5.71 -10.19 6.36
CA GLY A 54 6.83 -9.82 5.50
C GLY A 54 6.36 -9.05 4.28
N ARG A 55 7.31 -8.43 3.57
CA ARG A 55 7.01 -7.71 2.33
C ARG A 55 6.87 -8.72 1.20
N ARG A 56 5.65 -8.84 0.65
CA ARG A 56 5.42 -9.67 -0.55
C ARG A 56 6.04 -9.05 -1.81
N TYR A 57 6.20 -7.73 -1.83
CA TYR A 57 6.70 -6.98 -2.98
C TYR A 57 7.89 -6.09 -2.60
N SER A 58 8.88 -6.05 -3.49
CA SER A 58 9.98 -5.07 -3.44
C SER A 58 9.59 -3.80 -4.18
N LYS A 59 10.29 -2.70 -3.88
CA LYS A 59 10.09 -1.41 -4.56
C LYS A 59 10.35 -1.60 -6.07
N PRO A 60 9.39 -1.26 -6.95
CA PRO A 60 9.60 -1.36 -8.39
C PRO A 60 10.67 -0.35 -8.86
N PRO A 61 11.52 -0.73 -9.84
CA PRO A 61 12.63 0.11 -10.30
C PRO A 61 12.18 1.47 -10.85
N ASN A 62 10.98 1.54 -11.47
CA ASN A 62 10.45 2.78 -12.08
C ASN A 62 9.22 3.33 -11.34
N GLY A 63 8.93 2.87 -10.11
CA GLY A 63 7.75 3.31 -9.36
C GLY A 63 6.41 2.67 -9.81
N GLU A 64 6.39 2.01 -10.97
CA GLU A 64 5.24 1.26 -11.46
C GLU A 64 5.40 -0.24 -11.22
N PHE A 65 4.34 -0.86 -10.70
CA PHE A 65 4.27 -2.31 -10.54
C PHE A 65 3.57 -2.91 -11.76
N ILE A 66 4.31 -3.69 -12.56
CA ILE A 66 3.83 -4.31 -13.80
C ILE A 66 3.95 -5.84 -13.67
N LEU A 67 2.84 -6.55 -13.88
CA LEU A 67 2.74 -8.00 -13.66
C LEU A 67 3.44 -8.86 -14.73
N ASN A 68 3.64 -8.36 -15.95
CA ASN A 68 4.21 -9.12 -17.07
C ASN A 68 5.72 -8.88 -17.27
N ARG A 69 6.40 -8.23 -16.31
CA ARG A 69 7.86 -8.21 -16.33
C ARG A 69 8.40 -9.55 -15.81
N PRO A 70 9.38 -10.18 -16.48
CA PRO A 70 9.88 -11.49 -16.08
C PRO A 70 10.35 -11.46 -14.62
N ASN A 71 9.63 -12.23 -13.79
CA ASN A 71 10.03 -12.77 -12.50
C ASN A 71 10.59 -11.84 -11.41
N PHE A 72 10.08 -10.61 -11.26
CA PHE A 72 10.36 -9.84 -10.03
C PHE A 72 9.48 -10.25 -8.82
N TYR A 73 8.39 -10.99 -9.04
CA TYR A 73 7.32 -11.14 -8.04
C TYR A 73 6.83 -12.58 -7.79
N GLY A 74 7.53 -13.61 -8.30
CA GLY A 74 7.27 -15.02 -7.99
C GLY A 74 5.90 -15.55 -8.46
N CYS A 75 5.37 -15.02 -9.55
CA CYS A 75 4.08 -15.41 -10.11
C CYS A 75 4.20 -16.67 -11.00
N GLY A 76 3.34 -17.67 -10.80
CA GLY A 76 3.32 -18.90 -11.62
C GLY A 76 2.65 -18.74 -12.98
N ALA A 77 1.68 -17.82 -13.12
CA ALA A 77 1.05 -17.46 -14.38
C ALA A 77 1.21 -15.96 -14.64
N MET A 78 1.73 -15.62 -15.83
CA MET A 78 1.91 -14.23 -16.27
C MET A 78 0.72 -13.77 -17.14
N PRO A 79 0.21 -12.55 -16.96
CA PRO A 79 -0.71 -11.97 -17.93
C PRO A 79 -0.03 -11.86 -19.30
N GLN A 80 -0.78 -12.08 -20.38
CA GLN A 80 -0.26 -11.96 -21.77
C GLN A 80 0.21 -10.54 -22.13
N SER A 81 -0.14 -9.53 -21.32
CA SER A 81 0.25 -8.13 -21.52
C SER A 81 0.61 -7.43 -20.21
N ASP A 82 1.44 -6.40 -20.33
CA ASP A 82 1.84 -5.53 -19.23
C ASP A 82 0.62 -4.96 -18.52
N THR A 83 0.48 -5.38 -17.26
CA THR A 83 -0.67 -5.01 -16.45
C THR A 83 -0.21 -4.23 -15.24
N VAL A 84 -0.57 -2.95 -15.19
CA VAL A 84 -0.30 -2.07 -14.05
C VAL A 84 -1.13 -2.50 -12.84
N VAL A 85 -0.48 -2.53 -11.68
CA VAL A 85 -1.12 -2.79 -10.39
C VAL A 85 -1.40 -1.49 -9.66
N TYR A 86 -2.62 -1.42 -9.17
CA TYR A 86 -3.17 -0.33 -8.40
C TYR A 86 -3.23 -0.70 -6.93
N ARG A 87 -3.06 0.30 -6.07
CA ARG A 87 -3.40 0.18 -4.66
C ARG A 87 -4.91 0.34 -4.47
N LEU A 88 -5.47 -0.46 -3.58
CA LEU A 88 -6.87 -0.40 -3.17
C LEU A 88 -7.07 0.30 -1.82
N PHE A 89 -5.98 0.74 -1.18
CA PHE A 89 -6.00 1.44 0.11
C PHE A 89 -5.87 2.96 -0.07
N VAL A 90 -6.66 3.68 0.72
CA VAL A 90 -6.82 5.14 0.65
C VAL A 90 -5.82 5.84 1.60
N ILE A 91 -5.41 7.06 1.23
CA ILE A 91 -4.69 7.96 2.15
C ILE A 91 -5.73 8.63 3.04
N ASN A 92 -5.64 8.43 4.35
CA ASN A 92 -6.51 9.10 5.30
C ASN A 92 -5.72 10.20 6.02
N LEU A 93 -5.97 11.47 5.68
CA LEU A 93 -5.25 12.61 6.25
C LEU A 93 -5.42 12.74 7.77
N LEU A 94 -6.50 12.19 8.35
CA LEU A 94 -6.73 12.22 9.80
C LEU A 94 -5.84 11.22 10.56
N LYS A 95 -5.31 10.19 9.87
CA LYS A 95 -4.37 9.22 10.44
C LYS A 95 -2.94 9.77 10.41
N PHE A 96 -2.68 10.83 11.19
CA PHE A 96 -1.39 11.53 11.19
C PHE A 96 -0.18 10.66 11.57
N TRP A 97 -0.40 9.60 12.34
CA TRP A 97 0.60 8.59 12.68
C TRP A 97 1.06 7.74 11.48
N ARG A 98 0.43 7.89 10.31
CA ARG A 98 0.76 7.21 9.05
C ARG A 98 1.30 8.14 7.98
N TRP A 99 1.40 9.45 8.23
CA TRP A 99 1.85 10.41 7.22
C TRP A 99 3.24 10.08 6.66
N GLY A 100 4.15 9.57 7.50
CA GLY A 100 5.45 9.09 7.06
C GLY A 100 5.34 7.95 6.03
N GLU A 101 4.39 7.04 6.18
CA GLU A 101 4.14 6.00 5.17
C GLU A 101 3.57 6.61 3.89
N TYR A 102 2.61 7.54 4.02
CA TYR A 102 1.97 8.18 2.87
C TYR A 102 2.98 8.96 2.00
N ILE A 103 3.99 9.56 2.63
CA ILE A 103 5.01 10.38 1.95
C ILE A 103 6.18 9.53 1.46
N PHE A 104 6.71 8.64 2.29
CA PHE A 104 7.99 7.98 2.03
C PHE A 104 7.86 6.55 1.51
N ASP A 105 6.75 5.86 1.79
CA ASP A 105 6.58 4.48 1.37
C ASP A 105 6.23 4.39 -0.12
N TRP A 106 6.92 3.51 -0.84
CA TRP A 106 6.71 3.30 -2.26
C TRP A 106 5.29 2.79 -2.56
N ARG A 107 4.66 2.08 -1.61
CA ARG A 107 3.30 1.53 -1.75
C ARG A 107 2.26 2.62 -2.00
N TYR A 108 2.46 3.80 -1.42
CA TYR A 108 1.58 4.96 -1.60
C TYR A 108 1.84 5.74 -2.90
N ARG A 109 2.93 5.44 -3.62
CA ARG A 109 3.23 5.99 -4.94
C ARG A 109 2.52 5.26 -6.07
N LEU A 110 1.99 4.06 -5.81
CA LEU A 110 1.15 3.34 -6.77
C LEU A 110 -0.16 4.11 -7.02
N SER A 111 -0.64 4.05 -8.26
CA SER A 111 -1.95 4.60 -8.63
C SER A 111 -3.05 3.96 -7.80
N TYR A 112 -3.97 4.78 -7.30
CA TYR A 112 -5.12 4.33 -6.53
C TYR A 112 -6.28 3.95 -7.44
N THR A 113 -7.01 2.89 -7.09
CA THR A 113 -8.34 2.59 -7.65
C THR A 113 -9.29 2.17 -6.55
N ASP A 114 -10.57 2.46 -6.74
CA ASP A 114 -11.62 2.02 -5.82
C ASP A 114 -11.87 0.51 -5.97
N TRP A 115 -12.09 -0.16 -4.84
CA TRP A 115 -12.43 -1.57 -4.81
C TRP A 115 -13.78 -1.89 -5.45
N GLU A 116 -14.76 -1.00 -5.30
CA GLU A 116 -16.09 -1.15 -5.91
C GLU A 116 -16.01 -1.02 -7.44
N ALA A 117 -15.11 -0.17 -7.96
CA ALA A 117 -14.84 -0.09 -9.39
C ALA A 117 -14.26 -1.41 -9.93
N ILE A 118 -13.36 -2.05 -9.19
CA ILE A 118 -12.82 -3.37 -9.54
C ILE A 118 -13.89 -4.46 -9.45
N LYS A 119 -14.70 -4.48 -8.39
CA LYS A 119 -15.82 -5.42 -8.24
C LYS A 119 -16.80 -5.34 -9.41
N LYS A 120 -17.18 -4.13 -9.82
CA LYS A 120 -18.09 -3.92 -10.95
C LYS A 120 -17.53 -4.49 -12.26
N LYS A 121 -16.23 -4.34 -12.50
CA LYS A 121 -15.55 -4.86 -13.69
C LYS A 121 -15.34 -6.37 -13.68
N ARG A 122 -15.16 -6.96 -12.50
CA ARG A 122 -15.03 -8.42 -12.35
C ARG A 122 -16.30 -9.18 -12.78
N GLY A 123 -17.46 -8.55 -12.74
CA GLY A 123 -18.74 -9.25 -12.82
C GLY A 123 -18.98 -10.08 -11.56
N PHE A 124 -20.22 -10.30 -11.17
CA PHE A 124 -20.54 -11.19 -10.05
C PHE A 124 -20.18 -12.64 -10.41
N GLY A 125 -18.98 -13.10 -10.02
CA GLY A 125 -18.60 -14.50 -10.16
C GLY A 125 -17.08 -14.74 -10.14
N TYR A 126 -16.60 -15.30 -9.02
CA TYR A 126 -15.47 -16.23 -8.91
C TYR A 126 -14.19 -15.91 -9.71
N LEU A 127 -13.34 -15.04 -9.17
CA LEU A 127 -11.90 -15.22 -9.35
C LEU A 127 -11.36 -15.71 -8.01
N LYS A 128 -10.92 -16.98 -7.98
CA LYS A 128 -10.25 -17.55 -6.81
C LYS A 128 -9.09 -16.63 -6.44
N ILE A 129 -8.98 -16.33 -5.15
CA ILE A 129 -7.80 -15.65 -4.60
C ILE A 129 -6.66 -16.65 -4.75
N SER A 130 -5.95 -16.64 -5.89
CA SER A 130 -4.81 -17.51 -6.06
C SER A 130 -3.71 -17.05 -5.11
N LYS A 131 -3.16 -17.98 -4.31
CA LYS A 131 -2.08 -17.68 -3.37
C LYS A 131 -0.75 -17.37 -4.09
N GLY A 132 -0.69 -17.53 -5.41
CA GLY A 132 0.36 -17.06 -6.29
C GLY A 132 -0.28 -16.68 -7.62
N CYS A 133 -0.23 -15.38 -7.95
CA CYS A 133 -0.75 -14.70 -9.15
C CYS A 133 -1.46 -15.56 -10.23
N MET A 134 -2.71 -15.17 -10.54
CA MET A 134 -3.66 -15.76 -11.50
C MET A 134 -3.96 -17.26 -11.29
N ASP A 135 -5.23 -17.57 -11.00
CA ASP A 135 -5.84 -18.81 -11.50
C ASP A 135 -6.86 -18.37 -12.54
N PHE A 136 -6.77 -18.94 -13.74
CA PHE A 136 -7.81 -18.85 -14.76
C PHE A 136 -9.02 -19.69 -14.36
#